data_AF-A0AAN6TZ69-F1
#
_entry.id   AF-A0AAN6TZ69-F1
#
_cell.length_a   1.000
_cell.length_b   1.000
_cell.length_c   1.000
_cell.angle_alpha   90.00
_cell.angle_beta   90.00
_cell.angle_gamma   90.00
#
_symmetry.space_group_name_H-M   'P 1'
#
loop_
_entity.id
_entity.type
_entity.pdbx_description
1 polymer ?
#
loop_
_entity_poly.entity_id
_entity_poly.type
_entity_poly.pdbx_seq_one_letter_code
_entity_poly.pdbx_strand_id
1 'polypeptide(L)'
;PYTAVSYVWGNDEALEHIILNGRRFRVRSNLWSCLYCEPGRRYLWVDAICIDQSNHAERNVQVRRMDQTYRDAACVSVWLGLPTIPRDIMMLHPDPPLAKTNEIESFEWCDAIADLANRPYWSRFWVVQEFLLAQQVVLYCSN
;
A
#
# COMPACT_ATOMS: atom_id res chain seq x y z
N PRO A 1 -3.94 10.61 16.83
CA PRO A 1 -4.52 10.01 15.60
C PRO A 1 -3.45 9.27 14.78
N TYR A 2 -3.79 8.11 14.22
CA TYR A 2 -2.89 7.30 13.39
C TYR A 2 -3.44 7.15 11.97
N THR A 3 -2.57 6.80 11.03
CA THR A 3 -2.96 6.40 9.67
C THR A 3 -2.84 4.89 9.56
N ALA A 4 -3.91 4.20 9.17
CA ALA A 4 -3.85 2.79 8.85
C ALA A 4 -3.33 2.62 7.41
N VAL A 5 -2.38 1.72 7.20
CA VAL A 5 -1.87 1.39 5.87
C VAL A 5 -2.60 0.16 5.36
N SER A 6 -3.05 0.24 4.12
CA SER A 6 -3.72 -0.82 3.40
C SER A 6 -2.95 -1.08 2.10
N TYR A 7 -2.52 -2.32 1.92
CA TYR A 7 -1.70 -2.73 0.78
C TYR A 7 -1.90 -4.22 0.52
N VAL A 8 -1.49 -4.69 -0.65
CA VAL A 8 -1.70 -6.10 -1.02
C VAL A 8 -0.89 -7.03 -0.13
N TRP A 9 -1.53 -8.05 0.44
CA TRP A 9 -0.82 -9.19 1.00
C TRP A 9 -0.56 -10.20 -0.11
N GLY A 10 0.71 -10.52 -0.41
CA GLY A 10 1.06 -11.33 -1.58
C GLY A 10 2.39 -12.09 -1.45
N ASN A 11 2.65 -12.92 -2.46
CA ASN A 11 3.69 -13.97 -2.51
C ASN A 11 5.11 -13.48 -2.82
N ASP A 12 5.42 -12.20 -2.66
CA ASP A 12 6.81 -11.76 -2.82
C ASP A 12 7.65 -12.28 -1.65
N GLU A 13 8.43 -13.33 -1.94
CA GLU A 13 9.47 -13.87 -1.04
C GLU A 13 10.67 -12.91 -0.91
N ALA A 14 10.73 -11.88 -1.77
CA ALA A 14 11.68 -10.79 -1.63
C ALA A 14 11.39 -10.01 -0.34
N LEU A 15 12.29 -10.19 0.64
CA LEU A 15 12.24 -9.52 1.94
C LEU A 15 13.27 -8.41 1.98
N GLU A 16 12.77 -7.19 2.09
CA GLU A 16 13.55 -5.99 2.36
C GLU A 16 13.71 -5.76 3.86
N HIS A 17 14.62 -4.85 4.21
CA HIS A 17 14.89 -4.49 5.60
C HIS A 17 14.51 -3.05 5.93
N ILE A 18 13.77 -2.88 7.01
CA ILE A 18 13.54 -1.59 7.68
C ILE A 18 14.18 -1.59 9.06
N ILE A 19 14.37 -0.40 9.63
CA ILE A 19 14.82 -0.24 11.01
C ILE A 19 13.60 -0.01 11.90
N LEU A 20 13.31 -0.98 12.76
CA LEU A 20 12.25 -0.92 13.76
C LEU A 20 12.87 -0.94 15.15
N ASN A 21 12.67 0.12 15.94
CA ASN A 21 13.25 0.26 17.29
C ASN A 21 14.77 0.00 17.34
N GLY A 22 15.51 0.51 16.34
CA GLY A 22 16.96 0.33 16.22
C GLY A 22 17.42 -1.05 15.75
N ARG A 23 16.50 -1.95 15.39
CA ARG A 23 16.80 -3.31 14.92
C ARG A 23 16.34 -3.51 13.48
N ARG A 24 17.06 -4.36 12.74
CA ARG A 24 16.62 -4.79 11.41
C ARG A 24 15.36 -5.63 11.52
N PHE A 25 14.32 -5.23 10.81
CA PHE A 25 13.05 -5.94 10.70
C PHE A 25 12.76 -6.23 9.23
N ARG A 26 12.29 -7.44 8.93
CA ARG A 26 12.02 -7.88 7.55
C ARG A 26 10.59 -7.54 7.16
N VAL A 27 10.44 -6.93 5.99
CA VAL A 27 9.16 -6.62 5.36
C VAL A 27 9.17 -7.07 3.91
N ARG A 28 8.01 -7.37 3.34
CA ARG A 28 7.89 -7.68 1.91
C ARG A 28 8.22 -6.44 1.07
N SER A 29 8.74 -6.63 -0.14
CA SER A 29 9.12 -5.53 -1.05
C SER A 29 7.98 -4.55 -1.32
N ASN A 30 6.74 -5.02 -1.36
CA ASN A 30 5.58 -4.14 -1.58
C ASN A 30 5.25 -3.22 -0.38
N LEU A 31 5.46 -3.69 0.86
CA LEU A 31 5.37 -2.86 2.04
C LEU A 31 6.57 -1.92 2.13
N TRP A 32 7.77 -2.40 1.76
CA TRP A 32 8.96 -1.56 1.73
C TRP A 32 8.78 -0.38 0.78
N SER A 33 8.32 -0.61 -0.46
CA SER A 33 8.05 0.46 -1.42
C SER A 33 6.94 1.40 -0.94
N CYS A 34 5.88 0.87 -0.33
CA CYS A 34 4.84 1.68 0.31
C CYS A 34 5.44 2.66 1.35
N LEU A 35 6.28 2.16 2.26
CA LEU A 35 6.89 2.97 3.31
C LEU A 35 7.93 3.96 2.75
N TYR A 36 8.61 3.60 1.64
CA TYR A 36 9.58 4.45 0.97
C TYR A 36 8.93 5.61 0.23
N CYS A 37 7.83 5.36 -0.50
CA CYS A 37 7.12 6.36 -1.30
C CYS A 37 6.31 7.36 -0.45
N GLU A 38 6.14 7.11 0.85
CA GLU A 38 5.45 8.02 1.77
C GLU A 38 6.35 8.57 2.89
N PRO A 39 7.47 9.23 2.54
CA PRO A 39 8.35 9.78 3.54
C PRO A 39 7.65 10.94 4.26
N GLY A 40 7.53 10.84 5.59
CA GLY A 40 7.05 11.94 6.44
C GLY A 40 5.73 11.66 7.17
N ARG A 41 5.02 10.57 6.87
CA ARG A 41 3.91 10.14 7.72
C ARG A 41 4.41 9.72 9.10
N ARG A 42 3.72 10.19 10.13
CA ARG A 42 3.96 9.85 11.54
C ARG A 42 2.79 9.04 12.07
N TYR A 43 3.06 8.08 12.96
CA TYR A 43 2.06 7.21 13.57
C TYR A 43 1.29 6.36 12.54
N LEU A 44 2.00 5.45 11.88
CA LEU A 44 1.41 4.45 11.00
C LEU A 44 0.98 3.21 11.79
N TRP A 45 -0.18 2.67 11.43
CA TRP A 45 -0.56 1.31 11.78
C TRP A 45 -0.41 0.44 10.53
N VAL A 46 0.43 -0.58 10.60
CA VAL A 46 0.72 -1.52 9.50
C VAL A 46 0.56 -2.92 10.06
N ASP A 47 -0.34 -3.73 9.52
CA ASP A 47 -0.65 -5.06 10.06
C ASP A 47 0.59 -5.96 10.25
N ALA A 48 1.51 -5.98 9.30
CA ALA A 48 2.72 -6.79 9.33
C ALA A 48 3.75 -6.34 10.38
N ILE A 49 3.60 -5.13 10.94
CA ILE A 49 4.50 -4.55 11.94
C ILE A 49 3.83 -4.48 13.31
N CYS A 50 2.55 -4.08 13.35
CA CYS A 50 1.81 -3.82 14.59
C CYS A 50 1.15 -5.07 15.18
N ILE A 51 1.02 -6.16 14.40
CA ILE A 51 0.49 -7.44 14.88
C ILE A 51 1.65 -8.42 14.97
N ASP A 52 1.76 -9.15 16.08
CA ASP A 52 2.68 -10.29 16.14
C ASP A 52 2.18 -11.41 15.22
N GLN A 53 2.79 -11.49 14.04
CA GLN A 53 2.46 -12.47 13.01
C GLN A 53 2.80 -13.91 13.42
N SER A 54 3.68 -14.10 14.42
CA SER A 54 4.05 -15.42 14.94
C SER A 54 3.06 -15.94 15.99
N ASN A 55 2.29 -15.04 16.62
CA ASN A 55 1.31 -15.38 17.63
C ASN A 55 -0.09 -15.52 17.01
N HIS A 56 -0.48 -16.74 16.69
CA HIS A 56 -1.79 -17.03 16.10
C HIS A 56 -2.99 -16.56 16.96
N ALA A 57 -2.87 -16.62 18.29
CA ALA A 57 -3.96 -16.20 19.18
C ALA A 57 -4.16 -14.68 19.11
N GLU A 58 -3.07 -13.91 19.18
CA GLU A 58 -3.10 -12.46 18.99
C GLU A 58 -3.59 -12.10 17.60
N ARG A 59 -3.01 -12.70 16.55
CA ARG A 59 -3.39 -12.43 15.17
C ARG A 59 -4.89 -12.62 14.96
N ASN A 60 -5.47 -13.70 15.48
CA ASN A 60 -6.91 -13.94 15.38
C ASN A 60 -7.74 -12.89 16.14
N VAL A 61 -7.26 -12.37 17.26
CA VAL A 61 -7.89 -11.25 17.96
C VAL A 61 -7.82 -9.96 17.14
N GLN A 62 -6.66 -9.67 16.54
CA GLN A 62 -6.45 -8.49 15.72
C GLN A 62 -7.28 -8.51 14.44
N VAL A 63 -7.36 -9.67 13.76
CA VAL A 63 -8.21 -9.85 12.57
C VAL A 63 -9.69 -9.56 12.90
N ARG A 64 -10.17 -10.00 14.06
CA ARG A 64 -11.53 -9.69 14.53
C ARG A 64 -11.74 -8.21 14.88
N ARG A 65 -10.67 -7.43 15.03
CA ARG A 65 -10.68 -6.00 15.38
C ARG A 65 -10.29 -5.09 14.21
N MET A 66 -10.02 -5.64 13.02
CA MET A 66 -9.61 -4.85 11.86
C MET A 66 -10.65 -3.78 11.51
N ASP A 67 -11.94 -4.11 11.65
CA ASP A 67 -13.02 -3.16 11.40
C ASP A 67 -12.87 -1.90 12.28
N GLN A 68 -12.56 -2.07 13.56
CA GLN A 68 -12.35 -0.98 14.49
C GLN A 68 -11.04 -0.22 14.21
N THR A 69 -9.97 -0.93 13.84
CA THR A 69 -8.71 -0.31 13.44
C THR A 69 -8.89 0.63 12.24
N TYR A 70 -9.58 0.20 11.19
CA TYR A 70 -9.79 1.07 10.02
C TYR A 70 -10.80 2.19 10.30
N ARG A 71 -11.80 1.94 11.15
CA ARG A 71 -12.80 2.95 11.56
C ARG A 71 -12.23 4.07 12.43
N ASP A 72 -11.34 3.72 13.36
CA ASP A 72 -10.76 4.66 14.32
C ASP A 72 -9.50 5.37 13.78
N ALA A 73 -9.00 4.92 12.62
CA ALA A 73 -7.91 5.60 11.92
C ALA A 73 -8.38 6.98 11.43
N ALA A 74 -7.52 8.00 11.59
CA ALA A 74 -7.79 9.33 11.06
C ALA A 74 -7.75 9.35 9.52
N CYS A 75 -7.00 8.42 8.94
CA CYS A 75 -6.88 8.22 7.50
C CYS A 75 -6.52 6.75 7.24
N VAL A 76 -7.01 6.22 6.13
CA VAL A 76 -6.52 4.97 5.54
C VAL A 76 -5.69 5.33 4.31
N SER A 77 -4.41 5.00 4.34
CA SER A 77 -3.51 5.11 3.19
C SER A 77 -3.54 3.81 2.41
N VAL A 78 -3.98 3.86 1.16
CA VAL A 78 -4.08 2.69 0.29
C VAL A 78 -2.94 2.71 -0.73
N TRP A 79 -2.06 1.71 -0.66
CA TRP A 79 -0.98 1.52 -1.61
C TRP A 79 -1.37 0.54 -2.71
N LEU A 80 -1.44 1.05 -3.94
CA LEU A 80 -1.82 0.30 -5.13
C LEU A 80 -0.63 -0.34 -5.86
N GLY A 81 0.59 -0.01 -5.44
CA GLY A 81 1.84 -0.57 -5.97
C GLY A 81 2.60 0.36 -6.91
N LEU A 82 3.72 -0.16 -7.41
CA LEU A 82 4.52 0.48 -8.46
C LEU A 82 3.83 0.39 -9.81
N PRO A 83 4.04 1.33 -10.76
CA PRO A 83 3.45 1.31 -12.08
C PRO A 83 3.71 -0.04 -12.77
N THR A 84 2.67 -0.61 -13.37
CA THR A 84 2.78 -1.82 -14.18
C THR A 84 3.37 -1.43 -15.53
N ILE A 85 4.60 -0.91 -15.56
CA ILE A 85 5.24 -0.52 -16.81
C ILE A 85 5.50 -1.81 -17.60
N PRO A 86 4.93 -1.99 -18.81
CA PRO A 86 5.29 -3.09 -19.68
C PRO A 86 6.81 -3.12 -19.85
N ARG A 87 7.44 -4.30 -19.70
CA ARG A 87 8.91 -4.43 -19.67
C ARG A 87 9.59 -3.78 -20.89
N ASP A 88 8.93 -3.83 -22.04
CA ASP A 88 9.29 -3.20 -23.30
C ASP A 88 9.36 -1.67 -23.20
N ILE A 89 8.46 -1.02 -22.47
CA ILE A 89 8.46 0.44 -22.26
C ILE A 89 9.55 0.86 -21.26
N MET A 90 9.76 0.07 -20.19
CA MET A 90 10.82 0.31 -19.20
C MET A 90 12.24 0.24 -19.82
N MET A 91 12.42 -0.59 -20.85
CA MET A 91 13.69 -0.69 -21.58
C MET A 91 13.95 0.50 -22.51
N LEU A 92 12.90 1.18 -22.96
CA LEU A 92 12.99 2.35 -23.86
C LEU A 92 13.16 3.66 -23.08
N HIS A 93 12.68 3.72 -21.85
CA HIS A 93 12.76 4.90 -20.98
C HIS A 93 13.24 4.50 -19.57
N PRO A 94 14.56 4.48 -19.33
CA PRO A 94 15.15 4.01 -18.06
C PRO A 94 14.88 4.95 -16.87
N ASP A 95 14.48 6.20 -17.14
CA ASP A 95 13.97 7.12 -16.12
C ASP A 95 12.44 7.15 -16.22
N PRO A 96 11.69 6.69 -15.18
CA PRO A 96 10.25 6.81 -15.19
C PRO A 96 9.88 8.31 -15.25
N PRO A 97 9.07 8.74 -16.22
CA PRO A 97 8.64 10.12 -16.26
C PRO A 97 7.90 10.41 -14.95
N LEU A 98 8.43 11.32 -14.15
CA LEU A 98 7.68 11.98 -13.08
C LEU A 98 6.52 12.72 -13.75
N ALA A 99 5.44 11.99 -14.06
CA ALA A 99 4.27 12.54 -14.70
C ALA A 99 3.71 13.61 -13.76
N LYS A 100 3.87 14.87 -14.17
CA LYS A 100 3.16 15.97 -13.51
C LYS A 100 1.69 15.77 -13.86
N THR A 101 0.86 15.54 -12.85
CA THR A 101 -0.58 15.22 -12.96
C THR A 101 -1.40 16.22 -13.78
N ASN A 102 -0.83 17.37 -14.15
CA ASN A 102 -1.54 18.46 -14.81
C ASN A 102 -1.34 18.52 -16.33
N GLU A 103 -0.51 17.64 -16.91
CA GLU A 103 -0.18 17.64 -18.35
C GLU A 103 -0.59 16.35 -19.07
N ILE A 104 -1.42 15.51 -18.44
CA ILE A 104 -1.84 14.21 -18.97
C ILE A 104 -3.01 14.41 -19.95
N GLU A 105 -2.87 13.94 -21.19
CA GLU A 105 -3.94 14.02 -22.20
C GLU A 105 -5.13 13.11 -21.82
N SER A 106 -6.34 13.43 -22.30
CA SER A 106 -7.56 12.69 -21.96
C SER A 106 -7.51 11.20 -22.29
N PHE A 107 -6.72 10.82 -23.31
CA PHE A 107 -6.52 9.44 -23.73
C PHE A 107 -5.65 8.66 -22.73
N GLU A 108 -4.63 9.30 -22.17
CA GLU A 108 -3.75 8.72 -21.15
C GLU A 108 -4.47 8.51 -19.81
N TRP A 109 -5.52 9.29 -19.52
CA TRP A 109 -6.37 9.09 -18.33
C TRP A 109 -7.12 7.76 -18.37
N CYS A 110 -7.64 7.34 -19.53
CA CYS A 110 -8.35 6.07 -19.65
C CYS A 110 -7.41 4.90 -19.37
N ASP A 111 -6.19 4.96 -19.91
CA ASP A 111 -5.18 3.92 -19.71
C ASP A 111 -4.67 3.89 -18.26
N ALA A 112 -4.43 5.06 -17.65
CA ALA A 112 -4.04 5.16 -16.24
C ALA A 112 -5.14 4.63 -15.30
N ILE A 113 -6.41 4.98 -15.54
CA ILE A 113 -7.54 4.46 -14.76
C ILE A 113 -7.72 2.96 -14.98
N ALA A 114 -7.54 2.47 -16.21
CA ALA A 114 -7.60 1.05 -16.51
C ALA A 114 -6.48 0.28 -15.78
N ASP A 115 -5.25 0.79 -15.75
CA ASP A 115 -4.16 0.20 -14.97
C ASP A 115 -4.50 0.15 -13.48
N LEU A 116 -4.97 1.27 -12.91
CA LEU A 116 -5.36 1.35 -11.50
C LEU A 116 -6.50 0.37 -11.18
N ALA A 117 -7.53 0.27 -12.03
CA ALA A 117 -8.67 -0.61 -11.84
C ALA A 117 -8.31 -2.10 -11.90
N ASN A 118 -7.26 -2.46 -12.65
CA ASN A 118 -6.80 -3.84 -12.79
C ASN A 118 -5.77 -4.26 -11.73
N ARG A 119 -5.46 -3.41 -10.74
CA ARG A 119 -4.49 -3.75 -9.70
C ARG A 119 -4.95 -4.91 -8.81
N PRO A 120 -4.05 -5.82 -8.40
CA PRO A 120 -4.39 -6.95 -7.52
C PRO A 120 -5.05 -6.54 -6.20
N TYR A 121 -4.80 -5.30 -5.78
CA TYR A 121 -5.39 -4.72 -4.58
C TYR A 121 -6.91 -4.91 -4.50
N TRP A 122 -7.64 -4.67 -5.59
CA TRP A 122 -9.11 -4.70 -5.59
C TRP A 122 -9.71 -6.10 -5.42
N SER A 123 -8.94 -7.16 -5.68
CA SER A 123 -9.39 -8.55 -5.49
C SER A 123 -9.33 -9.04 -4.03
N ARG A 124 -8.82 -8.22 -3.11
CA ARG A 124 -8.66 -8.62 -1.70
C ARG A 124 -10.00 -8.57 -0.99
N PHE A 125 -10.34 -9.66 -0.31
CA PHE A 125 -11.56 -9.79 0.49
C PHE A 125 -11.74 -8.65 1.52
N TRP A 126 -10.64 -8.15 2.09
CA TRP A 126 -10.66 -7.17 3.18
C TRP A 126 -10.80 -5.71 2.74
N VAL A 127 -10.76 -5.40 1.44
CA VAL A 127 -10.85 -4.02 0.90
C VAL A 127 -12.13 -3.31 1.33
N VAL A 128 -13.22 -4.06 1.51
CA VAL A 128 -14.51 -3.51 1.96
C VAL A 128 -14.38 -2.86 3.35
N GLN A 129 -13.68 -3.51 4.28
CA GLN A 129 -13.46 -2.95 5.62
C GLN A 129 -12.53 -1.73 5.58
N GLU A 130 -11.55 -1.75 4.69
CA GLU A 130 -10.53 -0.71 4.54
C GLU A 130 -11.11 0.56 3.90
N PHE A 131 -12.08 0.45 2.98
CA PHE A 131 -12.70 1.59 2.30
C PHE A 131 -13.97 2.09 2.97
N LEU A 132 -14.90 1.20 3.35
CA LEU A 132 -16.21 1.62 3.83
C LEU A 132 -16.21 2.13 5.27
N LEU A 133 -15.23 1.70 6.07
CA LEU A 133 -15.15 2.11 7.48
C LEU A 133 -14.25 3.33 7.69
N ALA A 134 -13.41 3.66 6.72
CA ALA A 134 -12.49 4.77 6.81
C ALA A 134 -13.22 6.12 6.84
N GLN A 135 -12.79 7.01 7.74
CA GLN A 135 -13.24 8.40 7.74
C GLN A 135 -12.69 9.18 6.55
N GLN A 136 -11.47 8.84 6.13
CA GLN A 136 -10.78 9.39 4.97
C GLN A 136 -9.93 8.29 4.32
N VAL A 137 -10.02 8.16 3.01
CA VAL A 137 -9.17 7.27 2.22
C VAL A 137 -8.30 8.12 1.31
N VAL A 138 -7.01 7.82 1.25
CA VAL A 138 -6.09 8.41 0.28
C VAL A 138 -5.39 7.29 -0.47
N LEU A 139 -5.48 7.34 -1.80
CA LEU A 139 -4.87 6.37 -2.70
C LEU A 139 -3.47 6.84 -3.09
N TYR A 140 -2.53 5.90 -3.10
CA TYR A 140 -1.15 6.10 -3.50
C TYR A 140 -0.73 5.01 -4.48
N CYS A 141 -0.05 5.45 -5.52
CA CYS A 141 0.68 4.63 -6.47
C CYS A 141 1.98 5.36 -6.80
N SER A 142 3.01 4.64 -7.23
CA SER A 142 4.17 5.34 -7.80
C SER A 142 3.79 5.91 -9.16
N ASN A 143 4.24 7.14 -9.43
CA ASN A 143 4.35 7.67 -10.78
C ASN A 143 5.49 6.97 -11.52
#